data_AF-A0A4V1YS51-F1
#
_entry.id   AF-A0A4V1YS51-F1
#
_cell.length_a   1.000
_cell.length_b   1.000
_cell.length_c   1.000
_cell.angle_alpha   90.00
_cell.angle_beta   90.00
_cell.angle_gamma   90.00
#
_symmetry.space_group_name_H-M   'P 1'
#
loop_
_entity.id
_entity.type
_entity.pdbx_description
1 polymer ?
#
loop_
_entity_poly.entity_id
_entity_poly.type
_entity_poly.pdbx_seq_one_letter_code
_entity_poly.pdbx_strand_id
1 'polypeptide(L)' 'MMDNIYIRTDPAGNIKAGKEKSTEKIDGAVATIMGLDRAIRCGNNTGASVYDDRGILFI' A
#
# COMPACT_ATOMS: atom_id res chain seq x y z
N MET A 1 -8.92 -7.61 14.11
CA MET A 1 -10.07 -7.54 13.18
C MET A 1 -10.24 -6.08 12.82
N MET A 2 -10.18 -5.71 11.54
CA MET A 2 -10.20 -4.29 11.11
C MET A 2 -11.64 -3.79 11.11
N ASP A 3 -12.08 -3.23 12.23
CA ASP A 3 -13.39 -2.57 12.33
C ASP A 3 -13.20 -1.06 12.53
N ASN A 4 -13.91 -0.28 11.70
CA ASN A 4 -14.10 1.18 11.76
C ASN A 4 -13.00 2.10 11.17
N ILE A 5 -12.65 1.93 9.89
CA ILE A 5 -11.99 3.02 9.13
C ILE A 5 -13.06 4.01 8.66
N TYR A 6 -13.01 5.25 9.15
CA TYR A 6 -13.89 6.32 8.66
C TYR A 6 -13.28 6.97 7.43
N ILE A 7 -14.03 6.97 6.32
CA ILE A 7 -13.61 7.59 5.08
C ILE A 7 -14.27 8.96 4.98
N ARG A 8 -13.46 10.01 4.89
CA ARG A 8 -13.93 11.40 4.77
C ARG A 8 -13.39 12.02 3.49
N THR A 9 -14.25 12.72 2.79
CA THR A 9 -13.86 13.56 1.67
C THR A 9 -13.48 14.94 2.22
N ASP A 10 -12.28 15.41 1.88
CA ASP A 10 -11.89 16.77 2.21
C ASP A 10 -12.59 17.80 1.30
N PRO A 11 -12.59 19.10 1.63
CA PRO A 11 -13.22 20.12 0.78
C PRO A 11 -12.62 20.24 -0.62
N ALA A 12 -11.45 19.63 -0.86
CA ALA A 12 -10.80 19.56 -2.17
C ALA A 12 -11.18 18.29 -2.96
N GLY A 13 -12.08 17.46 -2.43
CA GLY A 13 -12.55 16.24 -3.08
C GLY A 13 -11.68 15.01 -2.86
N ASN A 14 -10.62 15.08 -2.05
CA ASN A 14 -9.75 13.94 -1.79
C ASN A 14 -10.36 13.02 -0.74
N ILE A 15 -10.25 11.71 -0.99
CA ILE A 15 -10.68 10.67 -0.06
C ILE A 15 -9.56 10.44 0.96
N LYS A 16 -9.83 10.67 2.24
CA LYS A 16 -8.88 10.50 3.35
C LYS A 16 -9.43 9.53 4.39
N ALA A 17 -8.57 8.62 4.84
CA ALA A 17 -8.85 7.78 6.00
C ALA A 17 -8.69 8.62 7.27
N GLY A 18 -9.74 8.70 8.09
CA GLY A 18 -9.82 9.53 9.28
C GLY A 18 -10.04 8.71 10.55
N LYS A 19 -9.56 9.25 11.69
CA LYS A 19 -9.67 8.66 13.02
C LYS A 19 -10.99 8.99 13.74
N GLU A 20 -11.82 9.88 13.19
CA GLU A 20 -12.98 10.48 13.91
C GLU A 20 -13.97 9.45 14.49
N LYS A 21 -14.14 8.27 13.87
CA LYS A 21 -14.94 7.15 14.41
C LYS A 21 -14.10 5.92 14.82
N SER A 22 -12.80 5.92 14.60
CA SER A 22 -11.92 4.80 14.93
C SER A 22 -11.37 4.99 16.33
N THR A 23 -11.88 4.22 17.29
CA THR A 23 -11.32 4.14 18.66
C THR A 23 -9.91 3.54 18.66
N GLU A 24 -9.55 2.78 17.63
CA GLU A 24 -8.27 2.11 17.46
C GLU A 24 -7.33 2.86 16.48
N LYS A 25 -6.05 2.45 16.48
CA LYS A 25 -5.02 2.96 15.57
C LYS A 25 -5.36 2.62 14.11
N ILE A 26 -5.27 3.62 13.23
CA ILE A 26 -5.52 3.47 11.78
C ILE A 26 -4.24 3.17 10.97
N ASP A 27 -3.09 3.03 11.65
CA ASP A 27 -1.78 2.90 11.00
C ASP A 27 -1.72 1.71 10.04
N GLY A 28 -2.37 0.59 10.38
CA GLY A 28 -2.44 -0.59 9.51
C GLY A 28 -3.22 -0.36 8.21
N ALA A 29 -4.29 0.43 8.26
CA ALA A 29 -5.10 0.78 7.08
C ALA A 29 -4.38 1.79 6.19
N VAL A 30 -3.69 2.76 6.80
CA VAL A 30 -2.89 3.73 6.05
C VAL A 30 -1.70 3.01 5.40
N ALA A 31 -1.04 2.10 6.11
CA ALA A 31 0.04 1.28 5.58
C ALA A 31 -0.39 0.43 4.38
N THR A 32 -1.57 -0.19 4.41
CA THR A 32 -2.07 -0.99 3.27
C THR A 32 -2.42 -0.11 2.07
N ILE A 33 -3.03 1.06 2.27
CA ILE A 33 -3.30 2.01 1.18
C ILE A 33 -1.99 2.48 0.52
N MET A 34 -0.98 2.86 1.32
CA MET A 34 0.32 3.28 0.80
C MET A 34 1.06 2.14 0.08
N GLY A 35 1.02 0.93 0.64
CA GLY A 35 1.60 -0.25 0.03
C GLY A 35 0.96 -0.60 -1.31
N LEU A 36 -0.37 -0.50 -1.41
CA LEU A 36 -1.10 -0.72 -2.65
C LEU A 36 -0.77 0.34 -3.70
N ASP A 37 -0.77 1.64 -3.36
CA ASP A 37 -0.39 2.70 -4.30
C ASP A 37 1.04 2.48 -4.84
N ARG A 38 1.97 2.12 -3.96
CA ARG A 38 3.35 1.78 -4.35
C ARG A 38 3.40 0.56 -5.26
N ALA A 39 2.62 -0.48 -4.99
CA ALA A 39 2.56 -1.68 -5.84
C ALA A 39 1.94 -1.38 -7.21
N ILE A 40 0.92 -0.52 -7.30
CA ILE A 40 0.33 -0.14 -8.59
C ILE A 40 1.30 0.70 -9.42
N ARG A 41 1.95 1.70 -8.81
CA ARG A 41 2.84 2.61 -9.53
C ARG A 41 4.21 2.03 -9.84
N CYS A 42 4.72 1.14 -8.98
CA CYS A 42 6.11 0.65 -9.06
C CYS A 42 6.22 -0.88 -9.12
N GLY A 43 5.13 -1.61 -8.88
CA GLY A 43 5.11 -3.07 -8.96
C GLY A 43 5.06 -3.62 -10.38
N ASN A 44 4.85 -2.77 -11.40
CA ASN A 44 4.98 -3.15 -12.81
C ASN A 44 6.44 -3.08 -13.32
N ASN A 45 7.43 -2.97 -12.43
CA ASN A 45 8.81 -3.26 -12.80
C ASN A 45 8.98 -4.77 -12.91
N THR A 46 8.45 -5.36 -13.99
CA THR A 46 8.84 -6.68 -14.49
C THR A 46 10.20 -6.59 -15.18
N GLY A 47 11.16 -5.87 -14.59
CA GLY A 47 12.55 -6.00 -15.00
C GLY A 47 12.91 -7.46 -14.79
N ALA A 48 13.40 -8.11 -15.85
CA ALA A 48 13.78 -9.52 -15.80
C ALA A 48 14.59 -9.79 -14.53
N SER A 49 14.34 -10.92 -13.89
CA SER A 49 15.12 -11.29 -12.72
C SER A 49 16.59 -11.28 -13.14
N VAL A 50 17.48 -10.70 -12.33
CA VAL A 50 18.92 -10.75 -12.64
C VAL A 50 19.43 -12.19 -12.75
N TYR A 51 18.68 -13.14 -12.19
CA TYR A 51 18.92 -14.58 -12.30
C TYR A 51 18.42 -15.18 -13.63
N ASP A 52 17.50 -14.52 -14.35
CA ASP A 52 17.07 -14.94 -15.69
C ASP A 52 18.22 -14.82 -16.68
N ASP A 53 19.03 -13.76 -16.59
CA ASP A 53 20.18 -13.52 -17.48
C ASP A 53 21.49 -14.14 -16.98
N ARG A 54 21.74 -14.06 -15.66
CA ARG A 54 23.07 -14.38 -15.10
C ARG A 54 23.18 -15.81 -14.57
N GLY A 55 22.08 -16.55 -14.54
CA GLY A 55 22.02 -17.88 -13.94
C GLY A 55 22.23 -17.86 -12.43
N ILE A 56 22.06 -19.03 -11.81
CA ILE A 56 22.32 -19.24 -10.38
C ILE A 56 23.70 -19.89 -10.25
N LEU A 57 24.63 -19.22 -9.57
CA LEU A 57 25.93 -19.80 -9.25
C LEU A 57 25.74 -20.81 -8.10
N PHE A 58 25.91 -22.09 -8.40
CA PHE A 58 26.07 -23.13 -7.40
C PHE A 58 27.56 -23.34 -7.13
N ILE A 59 27.97 -23.30 -5.86
CA ILE A 59 29.31 -23.68 -5.37
C ILE A 59 29.18 -24.81 -4.36
#